data_AF-A0A4Q9HQG9-F1
#
_entry.id   AF-A0A4Q9HQG9-F1
#
_cell.length_a   1.000
_cell.length_b   1.000
_cell.length_c   1.000
_cell.angle_alpha   90.00
_cell.angle_beta   90.00
_cell.angle_gamma   90.00
#
_symmetry.space_group_name_H-M   'P 1'
#
loop_
_entity.id
_entity.type
_entity.pdbx_description
1 polymer ?
#
loop_
_entity_poly.entity_id
_entity_poly.type
_entity_poly.pdbx_seq_one_letter_code
_entity_poly.pdbx_strand_id
1 'polypeptide(L)'
;MPRKATQSTDVATTPEREVRHFTDEEIAKIREAGFDSVASHATSFEEFTQSYPVIRDKRELIAVPFISLEWNFNEGDNGEFVSAVIMRRDNSLAVINDGGSGIYRQYKELTERIGRQLGPITHKGGLSTSEYWFNSDTGAISRKQPNDGGDWRKATTFYLT
;
A
#
# COMPACT_ATOMS: atom_id res chain seq x y z
N MET A 1 18.14 31.37 45.14
CA MET A 1 18.84 30.91 43.93
C MET A 1 17.80 30.57 42.86
N PRO A 2 17.70 31.32 41.76
CA PRO A 2 16.76 31.02 40.67
C PRO A 2 17.37 29.99 39.70
N ARG A 3 16.59 28.95 39.34
CA ARG A 3 16.98 27.98 38.30
C ARG A 3 16.75 28.59 36.92
N LYS A 4 17.82 28.72 36.13
CA LYS A 4 17.80 29.12 34.72
C LYS A 4 17.09 28.07 33.87
N ALA A 5 16.16 28.52 33.04
CA ALA A 5 15.60 27.77 31.92
C ALA A 5 16.61 27.78 30.76
N THR A 6 16.88 26.60 30.20
CA THR A 6 17.65 26.33 28.97
C THR A 6 17.15 24.95 28.52
N GLN A 7 16.80 24.63 27.28
CA GLN A 7 16.95 25.29 26.00
C GLN A 7 15.93 24.64 25.05
N SER A 8 15.38 25.45 24.15
CA SER A 8 14.51 25.01 23.05
C SER A 8 15.25 24.02 22.15
N THR A 9 14.71 22.83 21.94
CA THR A 9 15.17 21.92 20.89
C THR A 9 14.40 22.27 19.63
N ASP A 10 15.09 22.92 18.68
CA ASP A 10 14.60 23.10 17.32
C ASP A 10 14.38 21.73 16.68
N VAL A 11 13.10 21.35 16.57
CA VAL A 11 12.68 20.22 15.75
C VAL A 11 12.84 20.68 14.31
N ALA A 12 13.88 20.18 13.64
CA ALA A 12 14.04 20.35 12.21
C ALA A 12 12.84 19.70 11.51
N THR A 13 11.86 20.52 11.11
CA THR A 13 10.72 20.09 10.31
C THR A 13 11.24 19.69 8.94
N THR A 14 11.25 18.39 8.64
CA THR A 14 11.44 17.89 7.28
C THR A 14 10.45 18.61 6.36
N PRO A 15 10.88 19.21 5.23
CA PRO A 15 9.94 19.88 4.35
C PRO A 15 8.86 18.89 3.92
N GLU A 16 7.60 19.24 4.21
CA GLU A 16 6.44 18.50 3.72
C GLU A 16 6.55 18.44 2.20
N ARG A 17 6.85 17.26 1.68
CA ARG A 17 6.81 17.01 0.24
C ARG A 17 5.35 17.20 -0.16
N GLU A 18 5.05 18.31 -0.83
CA GLU A 18 3.69 18.64 -1.27
C GLU A 18 3.13 17.47 -2.07
N VAL A 19 2.16 16.75 -1.48
CA VAL A 19 1.60 15.52 -2.06
C VAL A 19 0.68 15.94 -3.22
N ARG A 20 1.21 15.90 -4.43
CA ARG A 20 0.46 16.29 -5.64
C ARG A 20 -0.49 15.17 -6.05
N HIS A 21 -1.78 15.36 -5.81
CA HIS A 21 -2.85 14.44 -6.21
C HIS A 21 -3.06 14.42 -7.74
N PHE A 22 -3.74 13.37 -8.22
CA PHE A 22 -4.20 13.31 -9.62
C PHE A 22 -5.30 14.34 -9.89
N THR A 23 -5.21 15.04 -11.02
CA THR A 23 -6.27 15.92 -11.51
C THR A 23 -7.37 15.11 -12.19
N ASP A 24 -8.57 15.68 -12.27
CA ASP A 24 -9.69 15.05 -12.96
C ASP A 24 -9.40 14.81 -14.45
N GLU A 25 -8.60 15.68 -15.07
CA GLU A 25 -8.14 15.55 -16.46
C GLU A 25 -7.20 14.35 -16.64
N GLU A 26 -6.29 14.12 -15.70
CA GLU A 26 -5.40 12.95 -15.72
C GLU A 26 -6.22 11.66 -15.56
N ILE A 27 -7.22 11.66 -14.68
CA ILE A 27 -8.13 10.52 -14.52
C ILE A 27 -9.00 10.31 -15.78
N ALA A 28 -9.46 11.40 -16.40
CA ALA A 28 -10.25 11.36 -17.63
C ALA A 28 -9.46 10.76 -18.79
N LYS A 29 -8.17 11.10 -18.93
CA LYS A 29 -7.30 10.51 -19.96
C LYS A 29 -7.12 9.01 -19.80
N ILE A 30 -7.00 8.50 -18.58
CA ILE A 30 -6.93 7.05 -18.34
C ILE A 30 -8.25 6.38 -18.74
N ARG A 31 -9.38 7.01 -18.42
CA ARG A 31 -10.71 6.52 -18.84
C ARG A 31 -10.86 6.51 -20.36
N GLU A 32 -10.39 7.56 -21.02
CA GLU A 32 -10.46 7.73 -22.48
C GLU A 32 -9.55 6.73 -23.22
N ALA A 33 -8.34 6.48 -22.70
CA ALA A 33 -7.43 5.47 -23.24
C ALA A 33 -7.99 4.04 -23.13
N GLY A 34 -8.99 3.82 -22.27
CA GLY A 34 -9.64 2.54 -22.05
C GLY A 34 -8.84 1.65 -21.11
N PHE A 35 -9.49 1.14 -20.06
CA PHE A 35 -8.84 0.27 -19.05
C PHE A 35 -8.33 -1.04 -19.63
N ASP A 36 -9.01 -1.57 -20.65
CA ASP A 36 -8.56 -2.76 -21.37
C ASP A 36 -7.21 -2.55 -22.04
N SER A 37 -6.77 -1.32 -22.32
CA SER A 37 -5.44 -1.09 -22.90
C SER A 37 -4.29 -1.24 -21.89
N VAL A 38 -4.59 -1.15 -20.59
CA VAL A 38 -3.61 -1.17 -19.50
C VAL A 38 -3.81 -2.34 -18.52
N ALA A 39 -4.94 -3.04 -18.61
CA ALA A 39 -5.16 -4.31 -17.93
C ALA A 39 -4.07 -5.31 -18.35
N SER A 40 -3.61 -6.11 -17.39
CA SER A 40 -2.66 -7.18 -17.64
C SER A 40 -3.21 -8.27 -18.57
N HIS A 41 -4.55 -8.44 -18.60
CA HIS A 41 -5.24 -9.58 -19.22
C HIS A 41 -4.70 -10.94 -18.77
N ALA A 42 -3.96 -10.97 -17.65
CA ALA A 42 -3.34 -12.16 -17.15
C ALA A 42 -4.42 -13.12 -16.63
N THR A 43 -4.31 -14.37 -17.05
CA THR A 43 -5.18 -15.46 -16.60
C THR A 43 -4.55 -16.28 -15.47
N SER A 44 -3.26 -16.01 -15.18
CA SER A 44 -2.48 -16.64 -14.12
C SER A 44 -1.64 -15.63 -13.33
N PHE A 45 -1.19 -16.03 -12.15
CA PHE A 45 -0.30 -15.23 -11.31
C PHE A 45 1.05 -14.96 -11.98
N GLU A 46 1.62 -15.96 -12.65
CA GLU A 46 2.87 -15.86 -13.39
C GLU A 46 2.76 -14.80 -14.49
N GLU A 47 1.67 -14.83 -15.27
CA GLU A 47 1.41 -13.82 -16.30
C GLU A 47 1.24 -12.42 -15.70
N PHE A 48 0.51 -12.32 -14.58
CA PHE A 48 0.21 -11.05 -13.93
C PHE A 48 1.50 -10.37 -13.42
N THR A 49 2.38 -11.14 -12.79
CA THR A 49 3.66 -10.61 -12.27
C THR A 49 4.72 -10.38 -13.34
N GLN A 50 4.55 -10.95 -14.53
CA GLN A 50 5.40 -10.68 -15.70
C GLN A 50 4.92 -9.48 -16.52
N SER A 51 3.68 -9.02 -16.31
CA SER A 51 3.10 -7.93 -17.10
C SER A 51 3.79 -6.59 -16.82
N TYR A 52 4.17 -6.32 -15.56
CA TYR A 52 4.81 -5.08 -15.14
C TYR A 52 5.84 -5.29 -14.01
N PRO A 53 6.77 -4.34 -13.81
CA PRO A 53 7.71 -4.41 -12.69
C PRO A 53 7.00 -4.55 -11.34
N VAL A 54 7.43 -5.53 -10.54
CA VAL A 54 6.88 -5.77 -9.20
C VAL A 54 7.55 -4.86 -8.17
N ILE A 55 6.73 -4.17 -7.39
CA ILE A 55 7.16 -3.36 -6.24
C ILE A 55 7.61 -4.28 -5.12
N ARG A 56 8.92 -4.28 -4.85
CA ARG A 56 9.53 -5.12 -3.81
C ARG A 56 9.47 -4.50 -2.42
N ASP A 57 9.56 -3.18 -2.32
CA ASP A 57 9.37 -2.45 -1.07
C ASP A 57 8.17 -1.51 -1.16
N LYS A 58 7.06 -1.91 -0.55
CA LYS A 58 5.82 -1.12 -0.53
C LYS A 58 5.97 0.24 0.16
N ARG A 59 7.05 0.47 0.91
CA ARG A 59 7.33 1.79 1.51
C ARG A 59 7.48 2.90 0.49
N GLU A 60 7.84 2.57 -0.74
CA GLU A 60 7.93 3.56 -1.83
C GLU A 60 6.58 4.19 -2.20
N LEU A 61 5.46 3.56 -1.81
CA LEU A 61 4.11 4.08 -2.07
C LEU A 61 3.52 4.82 -0.87
N ILE A 62 4.24 4.95 0.26
CA ILE A 62 3.75 5.68 1.43
C ILE A 62 3.64 7.16 1.09
N ALA A 63 2.45 7.75 1.31
CA ALA A 63 2.16 9.14 0.95
C ALA A 63 2.38 9.47 -0.54
N VAL A 64 2.44 8.45 -1.42
CA VAL A 64 2.62 8.63 -2.86
C VAL A 64 1.33 8.22 -3.59
N PRO A 65 0.62 9.16 -4.22
CA PRO A 65 -0.64 8.84 -4.90
C PRO A 65 -0.43 7.85 -6.04
N PHE A 66 -1.33 6.88 -6.16
CA PHE A 66 -1.40 5.96 -7.30
C PHE A 66 -2.86 5.62 -7.63
N ILE A 67 -3.06 4.97 -8.77
CA ILE A 67 -4.37 4.48 -9.21
C ILE A 67 -4.28 2.97 -9.34
N SER A 68 -5.18 2.22 -8.69
CA SER A 68 -5.36 0.80 -9.00
C SER A 68 -6.16 0.64 -10.27
N LEU A 69 -5.75 -0.28 -11.12
CA LEU A 69 -6.37 -0.54 -12.41
C LEU A 69 -6.99 -1.93 -12.48
N GLU A 70 -6.34 -2.93 -11.89
CA GLU A 70 -6.77 -4.33 -11.90
C GLU A 70 -6.21 -5.00 -10.65
N TRP A 71 -6.94 -5.95 -10.05
CA TRP A 71 -6.43 -6.76 -8.96
C TRP A 71 -7.01 -8.18 -8.95
N ASN A 72 -6.16 -9.17 -8.66
CA ASN A 72 -6.52 -10.58 -8.60
C ASN A 72 -6.16 -11.18 -7.24
N PHE A 73 -7.01 -12.07 -6.73
CA PHE A 73 -6.76 -12.82 -5.52
C PHE A 73 -6.18 -14.19 -5.89
N ASN A 74 -5.13 -14.58 -5.19
CA ASN A 74 -4.35 -15.77 -5.49
C ASN A 74 -4.11 -16.57 -4.20
N GLU A 75 -3.92 -17.87 -4.35
CA GLU A 75 -3.41 -18.74 -3.29
C GLU A 75 -1.89 -18.89 -3.45
N GLY A 76 -1.15 -18.80 -2.34
CA GLY A 76 0.28 -19.06 -2.32
C GLY A 76 0.70 -19.86 -1.10
N ASP A 77 1.98 -20.23 -1.04
CA ASP A 77 2.54 -21.09 0.02
C ASP A 77 2.32 -20.56 1.45
N ASN A 78 2.14 -19.24 1.58
CA ASN A 78 1.92 -18.54 2.85
C ASN A 78 0.48 -18.03 3.03
N GLY A 79 -0.47 -18.59 2.28
CA GLY A 79 -1.89 -18.23 2.29
C GLY A 79 -2.33 -17.32 1.15
N GLU A 80 -3.56 -16.84 1.25
CA GLU A 80 -4.16 -15.96 0.23
C GLU A 80 -3.47 -14.59 0.16
N PHE A 81 -3.30 -14.09 -1.05
CA PHE A 81 -2.74 -12.78 -1.32
C PHE A 81 -3.41 -12.10 -2.52
N VAL A 82 -3.18 -10.80 -2.67
CA VAL A 82 -3.65 -9.99 -3.79
C VAL A 82 -2.46 -9.53 -4.61
N SER A 83 -2.62 -9.55 -5.92
CA SER A 83 -1.74 -8.86 -6.86
C SER A 83 -2.55 -7.74 -7.50
N ALA A 84 -2.06 -6.51 -7.50
CA ALA A 84 -2.75 -5.39 -8.12
C ALA A 84 -1.85 -4.61 -9.08
N VAL A 85 -2.33 -4.36 -10.30
CA VAL A 85 -1.72 -3.42 -11.24
C VAL A 85 -2.08 -2.02 -10.79
N ILE A 86 -1.05 -1.19 -10.61
CA ILE A 86 -1.19 0.21 -10.28
C ILE A 86 -0.52 1.07 -11.35
N MET A 87 -1.03 2.28 -11.49
CA MET A 87 -0.39 3.35 -12.26
C MET A 87 0.11 4.42 -11.32
N ARG A 88 1.38 4.78 -11.47
CA ARG A 88 2.04 5.86 -10.74
C ARG A 88 1.84 7.19 -11.46
N ARG A 89 2.27 8.29 -10.82
CA ARG A 89 2.15 9.66 -11.34
C ARG A 89 2.87 9.90 -12.67
N ASP A 90 3.97 9.19 -12.91
CA ASP A 90 4.73 9.24 -14.15
C ASP A 90 4.14 8.34 -15.25
N ASN A 91 2.91 7.86 -15.06
CA ASN A 91 2.19 6.88 -15.89
C ASN A 91 2.91 5.52 -16.00
N SER A 92 3.93 5.26 -15.19
CA SER A 92 4.53 3.93 -15.13
C SER A 92 3.57 2.96 -14.44
N LEU A 93 3.51 1.75 -14.98
CA LEU A 93 2.72 0.66 -14.45
C LEU A 93 3.60 -0.25 -13.58
N ALA A 94 3.04 -0.72 -12.48
CA ALA A 94 3.73 -1.61 -11.56
C ALA A 94 2.74 -2.56 -10.88
N VAL A 95 3.24 -3.68 -10.37
CA VAL A 95 2.45 -4.64 -9.59
C VAL A 95 2.78 -4.52 -8.11
N ILE A 96 1.75 -4.45 -7.26
CA ILE A 96 1.87 -4.63 -5.81
C ILE A 96 1.33 -6.00 -5.40
N ASN A 97 2.08 -6.71 -4.56
CA ASN A 97 1.62 -7.94 -3.93
C ASN A 97 1.48 -7.76 -2.42
N ASP A 98 0.39 -8.28 -1.86
CA ASP A 98 0.12 -8.20 -0.41
C ASP A 98 -0.70 -9.38 0.09
N GLY A 99 -0.30 -9.98 1.22
CA GLY A 99 -0.91 -11.19 1.76
C GLY A 99 -1.48 -11.00 3.16
N GLY A 100 -2.59 -11.70 3.45
CA GLY A 100 -3.10 -12.00 4.80
C GLY A 100 -3.58 -10.84 5.69
N SER A 101 -3.23 -9.58 5.42
CA SER A 101 -3.60 -8.41 6.24
C SER A 101 -3.46 -7.11 5.45
N GLY A 102 -4.07 -5.99 5.90
CA GLY A 102 -3.84 -4.69 5.27
C GLY A 102 -4.48 -4.54 3.89
N ILE A 103 -3.68 -4.53 2.82
CA ILE A 103 -4.11 -4.22 1.46
C ILE A 103 -4.97 -5.34 0.89
N TYR A 104 -4.61 -6.61 1.13
CA TYR A 104 -5.40 -7.78 0.71
C TYR A 104 -6.87 -7.67 1.15
N ARG A 105 -7.10 -7.41 2.45
CA ARG A 105 -8.44 -7.33 3.02
C ARG A 105 -9.22 -6.16 2.43
N GLN A 106 -8.56 -5.01 2.25
CA GLN A 106 -9.19 -3.83 1.66
C GLN A 106 -9.61 -4.05 0.21
N TYR A 107 -8.83 -4.76 -0.60
CA TYR A 107 -9.28 -5.14 -1.94
C TYR A 107 -10.43 -6.15 -1.90
N LYS A 108 -10.44 -7.09 -0.97
CA LYS A 108 -11.53 -8.05 -0.80
C LYS A 108 -12.85 -7.33 -0.49
N GLU A 109 -12.83 -6.48 0.55
CA GLU A 109 -13.95 -5.62 0.93
C GLU A 109 -14.39 -4.69 -0.21
N LEU A 110 -13.42 -4.10 -0.93
CA LEU A 110 -13.70 -3.26 -2.07
C LEU A 110 -14.43 -4.05 -3.16
N THR A 111 -13.93 -5.24 -3.51
CA THR A 111 -14.50 -6.12 -4.54
C THR A 111 -15.92 -6.53 -4.18
N GLU A 112 -16.15 -6.93 -2.93
CA GLU A 112 -17.48 -7.25 -2.42
C GLU A 112 -18.44 -6.06 -2.54
N ARG A 113 -17.95 -4.84 -2.26
CA ARG A 113 -18.75 -3.61 -2.36
C ARG A 113 -19.08 -3.20 -3.79
N ILE A 114 -18.14 -3.32 -4.73
CA ILE A 114 -18.30 -2.78 -6.10
C ILE A 114 -18.59 -3.85 -7.15
N GLY A 115 -18.49 -5.14 -6.83
CA GLY A 115 -18.78 -6.26 -7.71
C GLY A 115 -17.82 -6.42 -8.90
N ARG A 116 -16.61 -5.86 -8.82
CA ARG A 116 -15.61 -5.92 -9.90
C ARG A 116 -14.18 -5.89 -9.35
N GLN A 117 -13.26 -6.41 -10.16
CA GLN A 117 -11.82 -6.48 -9.91
C GLN A 117 -10.98 -5.63 -10.87
N LEU A 118 -11.66 -4.82 -11.69
CA LEU A 118 -11.04 -4.01 -12.74
C LEU A 118 -11.60 -2.60 -12.77
N GLY A 119 -10.77 -1.66 -13.23
CA GLY A 119 -11.02 -0.25 -13.42
C GLY A 119 -10.49 0.65 -12.30
N PRO A 120 -10.58 1.98 -12.48
CA PRO A 120 -9.75 2.93 -11.76
C PRO A 120 -10.25 3.14 -10.33
N ILE A 121 -9.36 2.97 -9.37
CA ILE A 121 -9.59 3.36 -7.98
C ILE A 121 -8.41 4.23 -7.55
N THR A 122 -8.68 5.50 -7.27
CA THR A 122 -7.64 6.46 -6.89
C THR A 122 -7.34 6.36 -5.41
N HIS A 123 -6.07 6.18 -5.08
CA HIS A 123 -5.55 6.25 -3.72
C HIS A 123 -4.80 7.56 -3.56
N LYS A 124 -5.54 8.60 -3.15
CA LYS A 124 -5.04 9.98 -3.15
C LYS A 124 -3.94 10.20 -2.13
N GLY A 125 -3.93 9.43 -1.03
CA GLY A 125 -2.88 9.45 -0.03
C GLY A 125 -1.80 8.38 -0.26
N GLY A 126 -1.96 7.53 -1.28
CA GLY A 126 -1.07 6.38 -1.48
C GLY A 126 -1.30 5.31 -0.43
N LEU A 127 -0.22 4.81 0.16
CA LEU A 127 -0.27 3.91 1.30
C LEU A 127 -0.09 4.66 2.62
N SER A 128 -0.76 4.19 3.66
CA SER A 128 -0.41 4.44 5.06
C SER A 128 0.14 3.18 5.71
N THR A 129 0.82 3.33 6.85
CA THR A 129 1.38 2.19 7.58
C THR A 129 1.02 2.22 9.06
N SER A 130 0.98 1.03 9.64
CA SER A 130 0.99 0.82 11.08
C SER A 130 2.17 -0.06 11.44
N GLU A 131 3.08 0.46 12.26
CA GLU A 131 4.20 -0.30 12.81
C GLU A 131 3.85 -0.81 14.21
N TYR A 132 4.13 -2.09 14.45
CA TYR A 132 3.83 -2.74 15.71
C TYR A 132 4.80 -3.90 15.97
N TRP A 133 4.74 -4.42 17.18
CA TRP A 133 5.39 -5.66 17.59
C TRP A 133 4.36 -6.78 17.53
N PHE A 134 4.71 -7.87 16.87
CA PHE A 134 3.92 -9.08 16.72
C PHE A 134 4.61 -10.22 17.46
N ASN A 135 3.88 -10.91 18.32
CA ASN A 135 4.38 -12.10 19.00
C ASN A 135 4.07 -13.33 18.14
N SER A 136 5.09 -14.04 17.66
CA SER A 136 4.89 -15.18 16.75
C SER A 136 4.29 -16.42 17.42
N ASP A 137 4.45 -16.56 18.74
CA ASP A 137 3.93 -17.72 19.47
C ASP A 137 2.42 -17.58 19.77
N THR A 138 1.96 -16.36 20.04
CA THR A 138 0.60 -16.08 20.53
C THR A 138 -0.27 -15.33 19.54
N GLY A 139 0.32 -14.72 18.51
CA GLY A 139 -0.37 -13.82 17.58
C GLY A 139 -0.69 -12.43 18.17
N ALA A 140 -0.21 -12.12 19.37
CA ALA A 140 -0.48 -10.84 20.03
C ALA A 140 0.20 -9.66 19.30
N ILE A 141 -0.45 -8.48 19.35
CA ILE A 141 0.04 -7.23 18.73
C ILE A 141 0.20 -6.16 19.81
N SER A 142 1.32 -5.43 19.77
CA SER A 142 1.61 -4.31 20.66
C SER A 142 2.23 -3.12 19.92
N ARG A 143 1.85 -1.89 20.30
CA ARG A 143 2.46 -0.66 19.75
C ARG A 143 3.83 -0.34 20.36
N LYS A 144 4.19 -0.98 21.46
CA LYS A 144 5.49 -0.82 22.15
C LYS A 144 6.14 -2.18 22.29
N GLN A 145 7.47 -2.24 22.26
CA GLN A 145 8.18 -3.49 22.48
C GLN A 145 7.84 -4.03 23.88
N PRO A 146 7.24 -5.23 23.98
CA PRO A 146 6.99 -5.83 25.27
C PRO A 146 8.29 -6.44 25.83
N ASN A 147 8.47 -6.34 27.15
CA ASN A 147 9.65 -6.85 27.87
C ASN A 147 9.30 -8.11 28.68
N ASP A 148 8.38 -8.92 28.18
CA ASP A 148 7.87 -10.14 28.83
C ASP A 148 8.67 -11.41 28.45
N GLY A 149 9.70 -11.27 27.61
CA GLY A 149 10.54 -12.38 27.14
C GLY A 149 9.93 -13.22 26.02
N GLY A 150 8.76 -12.84 25.45
CA GLY A 150 8.18 -13.53 24.30
C GLY A 150 8.91 -13.27 22.97
N ASP A 151 8.67 -14.10 21.95
CA ASP A 151 9.20 -13.91 20.58
C ASP A 151 8.46 -12.77 19.85
N TRP A 152 8.77 -11.53 20.24
CA TRP A 152 8.24 -10.32 19.65
C TRP A 152 9.10 -9.84 18.47
N ARG A 153 8.46 -9.65 17.32
CA ARG A 153 9.10 -9.19 16.07
C ARG A 153 8.45 -7.90 15.59
N LYS A 154 9.24 -7.01 15.00
CA LYS A 154 8.69 -5.83 14.33
C LYS A 154 7.91 -6.26 13.10
N ALA A 155 6.71 -5.71 12.95
CA ALA A 155 5.83 -5.92 11.82
C ALA A 155 5.28 -4.58 11.33
N THR A 156 4.92 -4.55 10.04
CA THR A 156 4.32 -3.40 9.39
C THR A 156 3.12 -3.87 8.57
N THR A 157 1.97 -3.26 8.79
CA THR A 157 0.80 -3.41 7.91
C THR A 157 0.66 -2.15 7.06
N PHE A 158 0.38 -2.33 5.78
CA PHE A 158 0.11 -1.25 4.83
C PHE A 158 -1.39 -1.14 4.58
N TYR A 159 -1.87 0.09 4.35
CA TYR A 159 -3.28 0.34 4.04
C TYR A 159 -3.46 1.29 2.86
N LEU A 160 -4.50 1.07 2.07
CA LEU A 160 -4.91 1.93 0.96
C LEU A 160 -5.55 3.21 1.50
N THR A 161 -5.30 4.38 0.89
CA THR A 161 -5.80 5.68 1.38
C THR A 161 -6.30 6.63 0.29
#